data_AF-A0A965Y5W7-F1
#
_entry.id   AF-A0A965Y5W7-F1
#
_cell.length_a   1.000
_cell.length_b   1.000
_cell.length_c   1.000
_cell.angle_alpha   90.00
_cell.angle_beta   90.00
_cell.angle_gamma   90.00
#
_symmetry.space_group_name_H-M   'P 1'
#
loop_
_entity.id
_entity.type
_entity.pdbx_description
1 polymer ?
#
loop_
_entity_poly.entity_id
_entity_poly.type
_entity_poly.pdbx_seq_one_letter_code
_entity_poly.pdbx_strand_id
1 'polypeptide(L)' 'MSGRGRANWGFLFFFLPVALWLLLLIVLPHAELLRLSFTSTRPGGFTLGNYMAFFSEPIYWLTFVRTAFYSILVTFLV' A
#
# COMPACT_ATOMS: atom_id res chain seq x y z
N MET A 1 -30.78 -2.31 -29.00
CA MET A 1 -29.75 -3.29 -28.57
C MET A 1 -29.36 -2.95 -27.14
N SER A 2 -29.92 -3.64 -26.14
CA SER A 2 -29.57 -3.43 -24.73
C SER A 2 -29.19 -4.78 -24.15
N GLY A 3 -27.90 -5.08 -24.17
CA GLY A 3 -27.35 -6.25 -23.50
C GLY A 3 -27.38 -6.00 -21.99
N ARG A 4 -28.47 -6.40 -21.33
CA ARG A 4 -28.49 -6.49 -19.87
C ARG A 4 -27.47 -7.55 -19.48
N GLY A 5 -26.31 -7.13 -18.97
CA GLY A 5 -25.33 -8.01 -18.36
C GLY A 5 -26.02 -8.78 -17.24
N ARG A 6 -26.34 -10.04 -17.49
CA ARG A 6 -26.98 -10.92 -16.52
C ARG A 6 -25.88 -11.30 -15.53
N ALA A 7 -25.93 -10.74 -14.32
CA ALA A 7 -24.97 -11.08 -13.29
C ALA A 7 -25.07 -12.58 -12.96
N ASN A 8 -23.97 -13.31 -13.15
CA ASN A 8 -23.89 -14.73 -12.86
C ASN A 8 -23.71 -14.91 -11.35
N TRP A 9 -24.81 -15.01 -10.61
CA TRP A 9 -24.80 -15.19 -9.16
C TRP A 9 -23.91 -16.34 -8.70
N GLY A 10 -23.88 -17.46 -9.43
CA GLY A 10 -23.00 -18.60 -9.12
C GLY A 10 -21.50 -18.27 -9.20
N PHE A 11 -21.10 -17.45 -10.17
CA PHE A 11 -19.71 -16.96 -10.27
C PHE A 11 -19.38 -16.06 -9.08
N LEU A 12 -20.30 -15.15 -8.72
CA LEU A 12 -20.09 -14.25 -7.60
C LEU A 12 -19.95 -15.01 -6.29
N PHE A 13 -20.87 -15.93 -5.96
CA PHE A 13 -20.78 -16.71 -4.72
C PHE A 13 -19.54 -17.58 -4.63
N PHE A 14 -19.05 -18.11 -5.75
CA PHE A 14 -17.81 -18.90 -5.78
C PHE A 14 -16.57 -18.05 -5.52
N PHE A 15 -16.45 -16.87 -6.16
CA PHE A 15 -15.28 -16.00 -6.01
C PHE A 15 -15.34 -15.09 -4.78
N LEU A 16 -16.54 -14.78 -4.28
CA LEU A 16 -16.75 -13.90 -3.13
C LEU A 16 -15.91 -14.27 -1.90
N PRO A 17 -15.81 -15.54 -1.45
CA PRO A 17 -15.00 -15.87 -0.28
C PRO A 17 -13.51 -15.56 -0.48
N VAL A 18 -12.95 -15.85 -1.66
CA VAL A 18 -11.54 -15.56 -1.97
C VAL A 18 -11.31 -14.06 -2.11
N ALA A 19 -12.22 -13.36 -2.80
CA ALA A 19 -12.14 -11.92 -2.97
C ALA A 19 -12.26 -11.18 -1.63
N LEU A 20 -13.19 -11.60 -0.76
CA LEU A 20 -13.32 -11.06 0.60
C LEU A 20 -12.08 -11.36 1.43
N TRP A 21 -11.53 -12.57 1.34
CA TRP A 21 -10.32 -12.95 2.07
C TRP A 21 -9.13 -12.07 1.65
N LEU A 22 -8.87 -11.92 0.35
CA LEU A 22 -7.82 -11.05 -0.18
C LEU A 22 -8.05 -9.60 0.23
N LEU A 23 -9.27 -9.10 0.07
CA LEU A 23 -9.59 -7.71 0.39
C LEU A 23 -9.40 -7.44 1.88
N LEU A 24 -9.93 -8.28 2.77
CA LEU A 24 -9.81 -8.08 4.21
C LEU A 24 -8.35 -8.19 4.65
N LEU A 25 -7.64 -9.25 4.22
CA LEU A 25 -6.26 -9.47 4.66
C LEU A 25 -5.26 -8.50 4.07
N ILE A 26 -5.55 -7.88 2.92
CA ILE A 26 -4.66 -6.87 2.34
C ILE A 26 -5.09 -5.49 2.79
N VAL A 27 -6.35 -5.10 2.61
CA VAL A 27 -6.80 -3.72 2.83
C VAL A 27 -6.81 -3.35 4.30
N LEU A 28 -7.24 -4.23 5.22
CA LEU A 28 -7.27 -3.90 6.65
C LEU A 28 -5.90 -3.56 7.22
N PRO A 29 -4.83 -4.38 7.05
CA PRO A 29 -3.52 -4.01 7.59
C PRO A 29 -2.95 -2.76 6.91
N HIS A 30 -3.21 -2.53 5.62
CA HIS A 30 -2.75 -1.31 4.95
C HIS A 30 -3.49 -0.06 5.44
N ALA A 31 -4.79 -0.17 5.70
CA ALA A 31 -5.56 0.92 6.30
C ALA A 31 -5.05 1.25 7.72
N GLU A 32 -4.70 0.22 8.50
CA GLU A 32 -4.13 0.43 9.82
C GLU A 32 -2.73 1.04 9.75
N LEU A 33 -1.87 0.58 8.83
CA LEU A 33 -0.57 1.20 8.59
C LEU A 33 -0.69 2.66 8.15
N LEU A 34 -1.69 2.98 7.32
CA LEU A 34 -1.99 4.35 6.93
C LEU A 34 -2.44 5.19 8.13
N ARG A 35 -3.30 4.65 8.99
CA ARG A 35 -3.70 5.35 10.22
C ARG A 35 -2.49 5.60 11.12
N LEU A 36 -1.64 4.60 11.29
CA LEU A 36 -0.41 4.68 12.09
C LEU A 36 0.62 5.64 11.51
N SER A 37 0.75 5.75 10.19
CA SER A 37 1.68 6.70 9.56
C SER A 37 1.36 8.15 9.90
N PHE A 38 0.09 8.46 10.16
CA PHE A 38 -0.38 9.76 10.65
C PHE A 38 -0.48 9.87 12.17
N THR A 39 -0.20 8.80 12.93
CA THR A 39 -0.30 8.81 14.39
C THR A 39 1.06 9.09 15.01
N SER A 40 1.12 10.03 15.95
CA SER A 40 2.34 10.33 16.69
C SER A 40 2.67 9.24 17.72
N THR A 41 3.98 9.02 17.96
CA THR A 41 4.46 8.10 19.01
C THR A 41 4.15 8.62 20.43
N ARG A 42 3.91 9.93 20.57
CA ARG A 42 3.43 10.56 21.80
C ARG A 42 1.91 10.45 21.88
N PRO A 43 1.29 10.54 23.07
CA PRO A 43 -0.13 10.24 23.21
C PRO A 43 -1.03 11.06 22.27
N GLY A 44 -1.63 10.38 21.28
CA GLY A 44 -2.90 10.74 20.63
C GLY A 44 -2.91 11.78 19.51
N GLY A 45 -1.77 12.35 19.10
CA GLY A 45 -1.74 13.41 18.07
C GLY A 45 -1.68 12.90 16.63
N PHE A 46 -2.42 13.53 15.72
CA PHE A 46 -2.15 13.46 14.28
C PHE A 46 -0.80 14.14 13.98
N THR A 47 0.04 13.55 13.13
CA THR A 47 1.36 14.11 12.78
C THR A 47 1.81 13.72 11.38
N LEU A 48 2.60 14.60 10.76
CA LEU A 48 3.40 14.29 9.57
C LEU A 48 4.88 14.04 9.92
N GLY A 49 5.24 14.08 11.20
CA GLY A 49 6.62 13.88 11.66
C GLY A 49 7.22 12.54 11.27
N ASN A 50 6.39 11.49 11.18
CA ASN A 50 6.80 10.17 10.71
C ASN A 50 7.32 10.21 9.26
N TYR A 51 6.70 11.03 8.40
CA TYR A 51 7.15 11.23 7.03
C TYR A 51 8.40 12.12 6.96
N MET A 52 8.51 13.13 7.83
CA MET A 52 9.72 13.97 7.89
C MET A 52 10.95 13.20 8.34
N ALA A 53 10.80 12.19 9.17
CA ALA A 53 11.89 11.32 9.57
C ALA A 53 12.61 10.68 8.36
N PHE A 54 11.90 10.38 7.27
CA PHE A 54 12.51 9.85 6.03
C PHE A 54 13.59 10.78 5.45
N PHE A 55 13.37 12.09 5.49
CA PHE A 55 14.29 13.07 4.92
C PHE A 55 15.35 13.54 5.91
N SER A 56 15.02 13.55 7.20
CA SER A 56 15.94 13.99 8.26
C SER A 56 16.95 12.91 8.67
N GLU A 57 16.59 11.64 8.54
CA GLU A 57 17.44 10.53 8.94
C GLU A 57 18.31 10.04 7.76
N PRO A 58 19.65 10.19 7.82
CA PRO A 58 20.53 9.88 6.69
C PRO A 58 20.40 8.44 6.20
N ILE A 59 20.20 7.48 7.11
CA ILE A 59 20.12 6.06 6.72
C ILE A 59 18.90 5.77 5.84
N TYR A 60 17.78 6.46 6.05
CA TYR A 60 16.57 6.28 5.23
C TYR A 60 16.77 6.85 3.83
N TRP A 61 17.18 8.12 3.74
CA TRP A 61 17.40 8.79 2.46
C TRP A 61 18.51 8.11 1.62
N LEU A 62 19.65 7.77 2.24
CA LEU A 62 20.76 7.14 1.53
C LEU A 62 20.39 5.75 1.01
N THR A 63 19.62 4.97 1.78
CA THR A 63 19.15 3.65 1.33
C THR A 63 18.22 3.78 0.13
N PHE A 64 17.28 4.75 0.17
CA PHE A 64 16.37 5.02 -0.95
C PHE A 64 17.12 5.43 -2.22
N VAL A 65 18.07 6.37 -2.13
CA VAL A 65 18.83 6.82 -3.30
C VAL A 65 19.69 5.69 -3.89
N ARG A 66 20.29 4.85 -3.04
CA ARG A 66 21.10 3.70 -3.50
C ARG A 66 20.26 2.69 -4.27
N THR A 67 19.07 2.32 -3.77
CA THR A 67 18.20 1.38 -4.47
C THR A 67 17.61 1.99 -5.74
N ALA A 68 17.24 3.28 -5.71
CA ALA A 68 16.81 4.00 -6.91
C ALA A 68 17.90 4.01 -7.98
N PHE A 69 19.15 4.30 -7.59
CA PHE A 69 20.31 4.26 -8.50
C PHE A 69 20.51 2.86 -9.10
N TYR A 70 20.46 1.80 -8.29
CA TYR A 70 20.59 0.43 -8.80
C TYR A 70 19.46 0.07 -9.77
N SER A 71 18.22 0.41 -9.47
CA SER A 71 17.08 0.15 -10.36
C SER A 71 17.23 0.88 -11.70
N ILE A 72 17.66 2.15 -11.67
CA ILE A 72 17.91 2.94 -12.90
C ILE A 72 19.04 2.31 -13.70
N LEU A 73 20.16 2.01 -13.05
CA LEU A 73 21.33 1.40 -13.70
C LEU A 73 20.96 0.07 -14.36
N VAL A 74 20.27 -0.83 -13.64
CA VAL A 74 19.84 -2.13 -14.17
C VAL A 74 18.87 -1.95 -15.34
N THR A 75 17.94 -0.99 -15.27
CA THR A 75 16.99 -0.71 -16.36
C THR A 75 17.68 -0.24 -17.64
N PHE A 76 18.84 0.40 -17.54
CA PHE A 76 19.62 0.80 -18.73
C PHE A 76 20.54 -0.30 -19.25
N LEU A 77 20.97 -1.23 -18.39
CA LEU A 77 21.84 -2.34 -18.78
C LEU A 77 21.09 -3.53 -19.41
N VAL A 78 19.81 -3.71 -19.05
CA VAL A 78 18.93 -4.78 -19.56
C VAL A 78 18.06 -4.24 -20.69
#